data_AF-A0A3S3CI23-F1
#
_entry.id   AF-A0A3S3CI23-F1
#
_cell.length_a   1.000
_cell.length_b   1.000
_cell.length_c   1.000
_cell.angle_alpha   90.00
_cell.angle_beta   90.00
_cell.angle_gamma   90.00
#
_symmetry.space_group_name_H-M   'P 1'
#
loop_
_entity.id
_entity.type
_entity.pdbx_description
1 polymer ?
#
loop_
_entity_poly.entity_id
_entity_poly.type
_entity_poly.pdbx_seq_one_letter_code
_entity_poly.pdbx_strand_id
1 'polypeptide(L)' 'TAVAVVENASLGNRRRFHGTLADLPSLEARADLTGPVMTIIGDAVAGANFERSEPLAAHRHEDTASVAAEGVEQ' A
#
# COMPACT_ATOMS: atom_id res chain seq x y z
N THR A 1 7.74 -6.33 10.36
CA THR A 1 8.25 -4.94 10.45
C THR A 1 7.23 -3.98 9.87
N ALA A 2 6.89 -2.90 10.58
CA ALA A 2 5.93 -1.91 10.13
C ALA A 2 6.50 -1.03 9.00
N VAL A 3 5.64 -0.61 8.09
CA VAL A 3 5.98 0.15 6.89
C VAL A 3 4.95 1.24 6.64
N ALA A 4 5.42 2.44 6.29
CA ALA A 4 4.61 3.53 5.79
C ALA A 4 5.15 3.99 4.45
N VAL A 5 4.24 4.28 3.52
CA VAL A 5 4.56 4.69 2.16
C VAL A 5 3.81 5.98 1.88
N VAL A 6 4.52 6.99 1.39
CA VAL A 6 3.94 8.31 1.14
C VAL A 6 4.27 8.74 -0.28
N GLU A 7 3.26 8.82 -1.13
CA GLU A 7 3.37 9.45 -2.45
C GLU A 7 3.32 10.97 -2.28
N ASN A 8 4.15 11.71 -3.03
CA ASN A 8 4.16 13.17 -3.04
C ASN A 8 4.36 13.76 -1.62
N ALA A 9 5.30 13.19 -0.86
CA ALA A 9 5.57 13.63 0.51
C ALA A 9 5.77 15.15 0.58
N SER A 10 5.16 15.78 1.59
CA SER A 10 5.12 17.25 1.81
C SER A 10 4.33 18.08 0.79
N LEU A 11 3.74 17.49 -0.24
CA LEU A 11 2.87 18.18 -1.20
C LEU A 11 1.39 18.11 -0.80
N GLY A 12 0.56 18.97 -1.41
CA GLY A 12 -0.88 19.04 -1.15
C GLY A 12 -1.64 17.79 -1.61
N ASN A 13 -1.16 17.12 -2.65
CA ASN A 13 -1.70 15.90 -3.22
C ASN A 13 -1.06 14.62 -2.65
N ARG A 14 -0.52 14.67 -1.43
CA ARG A 14 0.11 13.51 -0.78
C ARG A 14 -0.91 12.40 -0.52
N ARG A 15 -0.50 11.15 -0.75
CA ARG A 15 -1.26 9.95 -0.41
C ARG A 15 -0.43 9.11 0.55
N ARG A 16 -1.06 8.58 1.59
CA ARG A 16 -0.39 7.81 2.65
C ARG A 16 -0.93 6.40 2.68
N PHE A 17 -0.01 5.47 2.79
CA PHE A 17 -0.29 4.06 2.94
C PHE A 17 0.47 3.50 4.12
N HIS A 18 -0.10 2.47 4.75
CA HIS A 18 0.53 1.77 5.86
C HIS A 18 0.34 0.27 5.71
N GLY A 19 1.28 -0.48 6.24
CA GLY A 19 1.21 -1.93 6.25
C GLY A 19 2.45 -2.53 6.90
N THR A 20 2.77 -3.73 6.46
CA THR A 20 3.96 -4.45 6.89
C THR A 20 4.95 -4.61 5.74
N LEU A 21 6.18 -5.00 6.08
CA LEU A 21 7.20 -5.33 5.08
C LEU A 21 6.74 -6.43 4.10
N ALA A 22 5.89 -7.35 4.56
CA ALA A 22 5.31 -8.40 3.71
C ALA A 22 4.28 -7.85 2.71
N ASP A 23 3.76 -6.65 2.93
CA ASP A 23 2.81 -6.01 2.02
C ASP A 23 3.51 -5.24 0.90
N LEU A 24 4.76 -4.79 1.09
CA LEU A 24 5.49 -3.97 0.11
C LEU A 24 5.43 -4.46 -1.35
N PRO A 25 5.50 -5.76 -1.67
CA PRO A 25 5.36 -6.23 -3.04
C PRO A 25 4.05 -5.80 -3.74
N SER A 26 2.96 -5.55 -2.99
CA SER A 26 1.68 -5.09 -3.58
C SER A 26 1.77 -3.70 -4.22
N LEU A 27 2.81 -2.91 -3.89
CA LEU A 27 3.05 -1.61 -4.53
C LEU A 27 3.43 -1.73 -6.00
N GLU A 28 4.04 -2.85 -6.41
CA GLU A 28 4.42 -3.07 -7.81
C GLU A 28 3.18 -3.08 -8.72
N ALA A 29 2.08 -3.66 -8.22
CA ALA A 29 0.81 -3.73 -8.95
C ALA A 29 0.02 -2.40 -8.95
N ARG A 30 0.44 -1.40 -8.16
CA ARG A 30 -0.25 -0.10 -8.06
C ARG A 30 0.13 0.83 -9.20
N ALA A 31 -0.60 0.71 -10.31
CA ALA A 31 -0.50 1.61 -11.44
C ALA A 31 -0.96 3.06 -11.13
N ASP A 32 -1.64 3.28 -10.01
CA ASP A 32 -2.15 4.57 -9.56
C ASP A 32 -1.14 5.40 -8.73
N LEU A 33 0.05 4.86 -8.46
CA LEU A 33 1.18 5.59 -7.88
C LEU A 33 2.06 6.15 -9.00
N THR A 34 1.81 7.40 -9.37
CA THR A 34 2.43 8.03 -10.55
C THR A 34 3.52 9.03 -10.17
N GLY A 35 3.54 9.48 -8.91
CA GLY A 35 4.51 10.45 -8.37
C GLY A 35 5.64 9.81 -7.56
N PRO A 36 6.60 10.63 -7.06
CA PRO A 36 7.67 10.18 -6.19
C PRO A 36 7.13 9.60 -4.87
N VAL A 37 7.75 8.50 -4.43
CA VAL A 37 7.36 7.77 -3.23
C VAL A 37 8.47 7.78 -2.19
N MET A 38 8.12 8.09 -0.95
CA MET A 38 8.96 7.91 0.24
C MET A 38 8.49 6.70 1.03
N THR A 39 9.40 5.77 1.33
CA THR A 39 9.12 4.57 2.15
C THR A 39 9.87 4.65 3.48
N ILE A 40 9.16 4.42 4.58
CA ILE A 40 9.69 4.39 5.94
C ILE A 40 9.47 2.98 6.50
N ILE A 41 10.52 2.37 7.05
CA ILE A 41 10.50 1.01 7.59
C ILE A 41 11.02 1.04 9.03
N GLY A 42 10.27 0.40 9.94
CA GLY A 42 10.69 0.22 11.33
C GLY A 42 9.64 0.62 12.35
N ASP A 43 10.00 0.50 13.63
CA ASP A 43 9.05 0.61 14.75
C ASP A 43 8.49 2.02 14.93
N ALA A 44 9.20 3.04 14.44
CA ALA A 44 8.70 4.42 14.38
C ALA A 44 7.37 4.53 13.62
N VAL A 45 7.13 3.62 12.67
CA VAL A 45 5.86 3.55 11.94
C VAL A 45 4.78 2.83 12.75
N ALA A 46 5.12 1.83 13.56
CA ALA A 46 4.15 1.05 14.32
C ALA A 46 3.33 1.90 15.31
N GLY A 47 3.90 3.01 15.79
CA GLY A 47 3.22 3.99 16.64
C GLY A 47 2.61 5.19 15.89
N ALA A 48 2.59 5.20 14.56
CA ALA A 48 2.08 6.33 13.79
C ALA A 48 0.54 6.39 13.78
N ASN A 49 -0.03 7.59 13.63
CA ASN A 49 -1.47 7.77 13.43
C ASN A 49 -1.84 7.42 11.96
N PHE A 50 -2.69 6.41 11.78
CA PHE A 50 -3.14 5.90 10.50
C PHE A 50 -4.54 6.36 10.05
N GLU A 51 -5.22 7.24 10.79
CA GLU A 51 -6.59 7.71 10.49
C GLU A 51 -6.77 8.26 9.06
N ARG A 52 -5.70 8.77 8.46
CA ARG A 52 -5.67 9.33 7.10
C ARG A 52 -4.72 8.57 6.17
N SER A 53 -4.55 7.28 6.42
CA SER A 53 -3.67 6.37 5.70
C SER A 53 -4.46 5.16 5.24
N GLU A 54 -4.26 4.75 3.99
CA GLU A 54 -4.90 3.56 3.42
C GLU A 54 -4.06 2.30 3.71
N PRO A 55 -4.68 1.12 3.93
CA PRO A 55 -3.93 -0.12 4.06
C PRO A 55 -3.26 -0.51 2.75
N LEU A 56 -1.97 -0.85 2.80
CA LEU A 56 -1.21 -1.32 1.64
C LEU A 56 -1.75 -2.67 1.10
N ALA A 57 -2.38 -3.45 1.99
CA ALA A 57 -3.01 -4.72 1.68
C ALA A 57 -4.41 -4.59 1.03
N ALA A 58 -4.99 -3.39 0.96
CA ALA A 58 -6.33 -3.20 0.38
C ALA A 58 -6.40 -3.65 -1.09
N HIS A 59 -5.31 -3.54 -1.87
CA HIS A 59 -5.26 -4.08 -3.23
C HIS A 59 -4.88 -5.56 -3.33
N ARG A 60 -4.37 -6.19 -2.26
CA ARG A 60 -4.21 -7.66 -2.26
C ARG A 60 -5.57 -8.35 -2.40
N HIS A 61 -6.64 -7.71 -1.89
CA HIS A 61 -8.02 -8.18 -2.01
C HIS A 61 -8.61 -8.06 -3.41
N GLU A 62 -8.20 -7.06 -4.21
CA GLU A 62 -8.66 -6.95 -5.60
C GLU A 62 -8.02 -8.02 -6.49
N ASP A 63 -6.76 -8.34 -6.25
CA ASP A 63 -6.06 -9.39 -7.00
C ASP A 63 -6.59 -10.79 -6.67
N THR A 64 -6.85 -11.09 -5.38
CA THR A 64 -7.49 -12.36 -4.96
C THR A 64 -8.95 -12.49 -5.42
N ALA A 65 -9.69 -11.38 -5.54
CA ALA A 65 -11.02 -11.39 -6.14
C ALA A 65 -10.96 -11.62 -7.67
N SER A 66 -9.94 -11.10 -8.36
CA SER A 66 -9.72 -11.32 -9.80
C SER A 66 -9.32 -12.77 -10.10
N VAL A 67 -8.35 -13.34 -9.36
CA VAL A 67 -7.96 -14.76 -9.57
C VAL A 67 -9.04 -15.76 -9.17
N ALA A 68 -9.93 -15.41 -8.23
CA ALA A 68 -11.09 -16.25 -7.90
C ALA A 68 -12.15 -16.26 -9.02
N ALA A 69 -12.25 -15.20 -9.82
CA ALA A 69 -13.16 -15.14 -10.97
C ALA A 69 -12.60 -15.89 -12.19
N GLU A 70 -11.28 -15.88 -12.40
CA GLU A 70 -10.63 -16.60 -13.51
C GLU A 70 -10.53 -18.12 -13.29
N GLY A 71 -10.75 -18.61 -12.07
CA GLY A 71 -10.70 -20.04 -11.72
C GLY A 71 -12.00 -20.84 -11.95
N VAL A 72 -13.06 -20.23 -12.49
CA VAL A 72 -14.39 -20.87 -12.64
C VAL A 72 -14.65 -21.36 -14.09
N GLU A 73 -13.75 -21.10 -15.04
CA GLU A 73 -13.94 -21.45 -16.46
C GLU A 73 -13.08 -22.62 -16.99
N GLN A 74 -12.59 -23.54 -16.15
CA GLN A 74 -11.82 -24.71 -16.59
C GLN A 74 -12.42 -26.04 -16.15
#